data_AF-A0A6J4CYD0-F1
#
_entry.id   AF-A0A6J4CYD0-F1
#
_cell.length_a   1.000
_cell.length_b   1.000
_cell.length_c   1.000
_cell.angle_alpha   90.00
_cell.angle_beta   90.00
_cell.angle_gamma   90.00
#
_symmetry.space_group_name_H-M   'P 1'
#
loop_
_entity.id
_entity.type
_entity.pdbx_description
1 polymer ?
#
loop_
_entity_poly.entity_id
_entity_poly.type
_entity_poly.pdbx_seq_one_letter_code
_entity_poly.pdbx_strand_id
1 'polypeptide(L)'
;MLKEKLKQLRSANNLTQEELALKCGISLQSIKRYENEHKSNITLETLEKLAHALNTDLYFFTSTHQEVKDTVMVPYFRDIKVGTSNSPEDKDKMTFLPLSKSFLRLSGRNPTRL
;
A
#
# COMPACT_ATOMS: atom_id res chain seq x y z
N MET A 1 -3.74 -7.46 11.60
CA MET A 1 -3.77 -6.86 10.24
C MET A 1 -5.18 -6.43 9.81
N LEU A 2 -6.10 -7.31 9.38
CA LEU A 2 -7.45 -6.88 8.93
C LEU A 2 -8.23 -6.15 10.03
N LYS A 3 -8.32 -6.76 11.22
CA LYS A 3 -8.95 -6.21 12.42
C LYS A 3 -8.51 -4.79 12.74
N GLU A 4 -7.20 -4.55 12.75
CA GLU A 4 -6.61 -3.26 13.13
C GLU A 4 -6.92 -2.21 12.07
N LYS A 5 -6.76 -2.55 10.79
CA LYS A 5 -7.07 -1.67 9.65
C LYS A 5 -8.54 -1.26 9.62
N LEU A 6 -9.45 -2.20 9.86
CA LEU A 6 -10.87 -1.92 9.90
C LEU A 6 -11.23 -0.96 11.04
N LYS A 7 -10.72 -1.22 12.25
CA LYS A 7 -10.94 -0.34 13.41
C LYS A 7 -10.35 1.06 13.19
N GLN A 8 -9.15 1.14 12.62
CA GLN A 8 -8.50 2.41 12.30
C GLN A 8 -9.31 3.24 11.31
N LEU A 9 -9.73 2.65 10.18
CA LEU A 9 -10.55 3.34 9.19
C LEU A 9 -11.91 3.77 9.75
N ARG A 10 -12.55 2.92 10.56
CA ARG A 10 -13.80 3.27 11.21
C ARG A 10 -13.63 4.49 12.12
N SER A 11 -12.61 4.51 12.97
CA SER A 11 -12.32 5.64 13.84
C SER A 11 -11.94 6.90 13.06
N ALA A 12 -11.17 6.77 11.98
CA ALA A 12 -10.80 7.90 11.11
C ALA A 12 -12.02 8.54 10.42
N ASN A 13 -13.06 7.74 10.15
CA ASN A 13 -14.34 8.22 9.62
C ASN A 13 -15.33 8.67 10.73
N ASN A 14 -14.92 8.67 12.00
CA ASN A 14 -15.77 8.99 13.15
C ASN A 14 -17.06 8.15 13.23
N LEU A 15 -17.02 6.89 12.78
CA LEU A 15 -18.18 6.00 12.78
C LEU A 15 -18.19 5.11 14.02
N THR A 16 -19.37 4.88 14.61
CA THR A 16 -19.60 3.79 15.54
C THR A 16 -19.67 2.44 14.80
N GLN A 17 -19.60 1.33 15.54
CA GLN A 17 -19.78 0.00 14.93
C GLN A 17 -21.19 -0.18 14.33
N GLU A 18 -22.20 0.45 14.93
CA GLU A 18 -23.59 0.44 14.47
C GLU A 18 -23.76 1.26 13.20
N GLU A 19 -23.19 2.46 13.15
CA GLU A 19 -23.23 3.30 11.94
C GLU A 19 -22.47 2.65 10.78
N LEU A 20 -21.32 2.02 11.05
CA LEU A 20 -20.60 1.27 10.03
C LEU A 20 -21.45 0.08 9.53
N ALA A 21 -22.08 -0.67 10.43
CA ALA A 21 -22.95 -1.79 10.07
C ALA A 21 -24.08 -1.35 9.14
N LEU A 22 -24.77 -0.25 9.49
CA LEU A 22 -25.83 0.34 8.68
C LEU A 22 -25.32 0.83 7.32
N LYS A 23 -24.17 1.52 7.30
CA LYS A 23 -23.58 2.07 6.07
C LYS A 23 -23.15 0.99 5.08
N CYS A 24 -22.64 -0.14 5.57
CA CYS A 24 -22.18 -1.25 4.73
C CYS A 24 -23.29 -2.25 4.38
N GLY A 25 -24.45 -2.17 5.04
CA GLY A 25 -25.50 -3.18 4.94
C GLY A 25 -25.09 -4.54 5.53
N ILE A 26 -24.27 -4.52 6.59
CA ILE A 26 -23.74 -5.71 7.26
C ILE A 26 -24.28 -5.75 8.70
N SER A 27 -24.48 -6.94 9.28
CA SER A 27 -24.94 -7.03 10.67
C SER A 27 -23.91 -6.47 11.66
N LEU A 28 -24.40 -5.82 12.73
CA LEU A 28 -23.54 -5.36 13.83
C LEU A 28 -22.68 -6.48 14.43
N GLN A 29 -23.23 -7.69 14.54
CA GLN A 29 -22.50 -8.86 15.03
C GLN A 29 -21.32 -9.20 14.13
N SER A 30 -21.50 -9.14 12.81
CA SER A 30 -20.41 -9.37 11.85
C SER A 30 -19.32 -8.31 11.99
N ILE A 31 -19.68 -7.02 12.10
CA ILE A 31 -18.70 -5.94 12.32
C ILE A 31 -17.91 -6.16 13.62
N LYS A 32 -18.60 -6.46 14.73
CA LYS A 32 -17.96 -6.81 16.02
C LYS A 32 -17.01 -8.00 15.87
N ARG A 33 -17.43 -9.02 15.11
CA ARG A 33 -16.61 -10.20 14.84
C ARG A 33 -15.33 -9.84 14.08
N TYR A 34 -15.45 -9.04 13.02
CA TYR A 34 -14.31 -8.58 12.22
C TYR A 34 -13.33 -7.70 13.00
N GLU A 35 -13.83 -6.89 13.94
CA GLU A 35 -12.99 -6.05 14.81
C GLU A 35 -12.43 -6.80 16.05
N ASN A 36 -12.91 -8.00 16.38
CA ASN A 36 -12.46 -8.73 17.56
C ASN A 36 -11.61 -9.97 17.21
N GLU A 37 -12.02 -10.76 16.23
CA GLU A 37 -11.35 -12.00 15.83
C GLU A 37 -10.10 -11.75 15.00
N HIS A 38 -9.06 -12.57 15.25
CA HIS A 38 -7.81 -12.50 14.49
C HIS A 38 -7.90 -13.22 13.14
N LYS A 39 -8.79 -14.21 13.02
CA LYS A 39 -9.08 -14.96 11.80
C LYS A 39 -10.59 -14.98 11.59
N SER A 40 -11.08 -13.97 10.89
CA SER A 40 -12.47 -13.94 10.46
C SER A 40 -12.55 -14.41 9.00
N ASN A 41 -13.38 -15.43 8.74
CA ASN A 41 -13.81 -15.76 7.39
C ASN A 41 -14.74 -14.64 6.90
N ILE A 42 -14.13 -13.59 6.34
CA ILE A 42 -14.83 -12.52 5.63
C ILE A 42 -14.87 -12.90 4.15
N THR A 43 -16.01 -12.70 3.51
CA THR A 43 -16.12 -12.94 2.06
C THR A 43 -15.59 -11.72 1.31
N LEU A 44 -15.15 -11.92 0.07
CA LEU A 44 -14.71 -10.81 -0.79
C LEU A 44 -15.82 -9.75 -0.93
N GLU A 45 -17.07 -10.19 -1.13
CA GLU A 45 -18.23 -9.31 -1.25
C GLU A 45 -18.46 -8.43 0.00
N THR A 46 -18.29 -8.98 1.21
CA THR A 46 -18.40 -8.17 2.43
C THR A 46 -17.23 -7.20 2.57
N LEU A 47 -16.05 -7.59 2.11
CA LEU A 47 -14.88 -6.72 2.11
C LEU A 47 -15.02 -5.55 1.12
N GLU A 48 -15.62 -5.79 -0.06
CA GLU A 48 -15.95 -4.74 -1.03
C GLU A 48 -16.97 -3.75 -0.50
N LYS A 49 -18.03 -4.23 0.17
CA LYS A 49 -19.02 -3.37 0.85
C LYS A 49 -18.37 -2.47 1.89
N LEU A 50 -17.45 -3.02 2.70
CA LEU A 50 -16.69 -2.26 3.68
C LEU A 50 -15.79 -1.22 3.01
N ALA A 51 -15.08 -1.60 1.95
CA ALA A 51 -14.21 -0.71 1.20
C ALA A 51 -14.97 0.49 0.64
N HIS A 52 -16.12 0.23 0.01
CA HIS A 52 -17.01 1.27 -0.52
C HIS A 52 -17.56 2.17 0.59
N ALA A 53 -18.04 1.61 1.70
CA ALA A 53 -18.60 2.39 2.81
C ALA A 53 -17.54 3.24 3.53
N LEU A 54 -16.28 2.79 3.58
CA LEU A 54 -15.16 3.48 4.19
C LEU A 54 -14.38 4.36 3.20
N ASN A 55 -14.85 4.47 1.95
CA ASN A 55 -14.17 5.19 0.85
C ASN A 55 -12.68 4.81 0.74
N THR A 56 -12.39 3.51 0.76
CA THR A 56 -11.03 2.98 0.68
C THR A 56 -10.93 1.91 -0.40
N ASP A 57 -9.70 1.56 -0.77
CA ASP A 57 -9.44 0.48 -1.72
C ASP A 57 -9.49 -0.87 -1.01
N LEU A 58 -10.04 -1.89 -1.67
CA LEU A 58 -9.98 -3.28 -1.26
C LEU A 58 -8.54 -3.72 -0.96
N TYR A 59 -7.57 -3.22 -1.75
CA TYR A 59 -6.15 -3.49 -1.56
C TYR A 59 -5.64 -3.03 -0.20
N PHE A 60 -6.26 -2.01 0.42
CA PHE A 60 -5.89 -1.58 1.76
C PHE A 60 -6.06 -2.70 2.78
N PHE A 61 -7.10 -3.53 2.68
CA PHE A 61 -7.34 -4.61 3.63
C PHE A 61 -6.45 -5.84 3.40
N THR A 62 -6.12 -6.13 2.14
CA THR A 62 -5.35 -7.31 1.73
C THR A 62 -3.84 -7.07 1.72
N SER A 63 -3.41 -5.81 1.59
CA SER A 63 -2.00 -5.44 1.56
C SER A 63 -1.28 -5.83 2.85
N THR A 64 -0.40 -6.80 2.78
CA THR A 64 0.66 -6.99 3.76
C THR A 64 1.71 -5.92 3.49
N HIS A 65 1.57 -4.74 4.12
CA HIS A 65 2.66 -3.78 4.14
C HIS A 65 3.80 -4.42 4.95
N GLN A 66 4.72 -5.07 4.25
CA GLN A 66 6.02 -5.39 4.79
C GLN A 66 6.83 -4.11 4.73
N GLU A 67 7.26 -3.60 5.89
CA GLU A 67 8.35 -2.64 5.90
C GLU A 67 9.50 -3.23 5.09
N VAL A 68 9.89 -2.55 4.03
CA VAL A 68 11.05 -2.96 3.24
C VAL A 68 12.28 -2.58 4.06
N LYS A 69 12.73 -3.50 4.92
CA LYS A 69 13.90 -3.30 5.79
C LYS A 69 15.22 -3.25 5.00
N ASP A 70 15.22 -3.78 3.79
CA ASP A 70 16.38 -3.92 2.91
C ASP A 70 16.35 -2.93 1.74
N THR A 71 16.43 -1.63 2.04
CA THR A 71 16.61 -0.58 1.02
C THR A 71 18.06 -0.16 0.88
N VAL A 72 18.49 0.13 -0.34
CA VAL A 72 19.78 0.74 -0.67
C VAL A 72 19.50 2.08 -1.37
N MET A 73 20.29 3.10 -1.05
CA MET A 73 20.23 4.38 -1.74
C MET A 73 20.90 4.26 -3.10
N VAL A 74 20.11 4.36 -4.17
CA VAL A 74 20.59 4.25 -5.53
C VAL A 74 20.58 5.64 -6.16
N PRO A 75 21.67 6.08 -6.79
CA PRO A 75 21.68 7.36 -7.47
C PRO A 75 20.75 7.36 -8.69
N TYR A 76 19.97 8.41 -8.83
CA TYR A 76 19.00 8.65 -9.88
C TYR A 76 19.17 10.06 -10.43
N PHE A 77 19.38 10.16 -11.74
CA PHE A 77 19.50 11.43 -12.43
C PHE A 77 18.11 11.89 -12.87
N ARG A 78 17.64 13.01 -12.33
CA ARG A 78 16.44 13.68 -12.86
C ARG A 78 16.82 14.42 -14.13
N ASP A 79 16.03 14.23 -15.18
CA ASP A 79 16.10 14.98 -16.43
C ASP A 79 17.47 14.95 -17.14
N ILE A 80 17.75 13.84 -17.83
CA ILE A 80 18.87 13.76 -18.78
C ILE A 80 18.54 14.67 -19.96
N LYS A 81 19.01 15.92 -19.95
CA LYS A 81 19.05 16.73 -21.17
C LYS A 81 20.14 16.17 -22.07
N VAL A 82 19.75 15.53 -23.18
CA VAL A 82 20.68 15.13 -24.24
C VAL A 82 21.07 16.38 -25.02
N GLY A 83 22.04 17.13 -24.50
CA GLY A 83 22.54 18.36 -25.12
C GLY A 83 23.96 18.63 -24.65
N THR A 84 24.86 18.85 -25.60
CA THR A 84 26.29 19.10 -25.38
C THR A 84 26.52 20.43 -24.68
N SER A 85 26.47 20.46 -23.36
CA SER A 85 27.05 21.53 -22.56
C SER A 85 27.41 20.95 -21.20
N ASN A 86 28.71 20.73 -20.98
CA ASN A 86 29.26 20.40 -19.67
C ASN A 86 29.13 21.65 -18.79
N SER A 87 27.94 21.90 -18.24
CA SER A 87 27.74 22.93 -17.23
C SER A 87 28.04 22.32 -15.86
N PRO A 88 28.78 23.01 -14.96
CA PRO A 88 29.02 22.56 -13.59
C PRO A 88 27.73 22.26 -12.80
N GLU A 89 26.60 22.80 -13.26
CA GLU A 89 25.25 22.69 -12.66
C GLU A 89 24.61 21.30 -12.80
N ASP A 90 25.15 20.41 -13.64
CA ASP A 90 24.59 19.07 -13.85
C ASP A 90 24.78 18.13 -12.66
N LYS A 91 25.64 18.48 -11.70
CA LYS A 91 25.87 17.69 -10.47
C LYS A 91 24.69 17.73 -9.50
N ASP A 92 23.87 18.78 -9.54
CA ASP A 92 22.71 18.96 -8.64
C ASP A 92 21.45 18.19 -9.09
N LYS A 93 21.50 17.51 -10.24
CA LYS A 93 20.40 16.67 -10.76
C LYS A 93 20.42 15.24 -10.22
N MET A 94 21.43 14.90 -9.43
CA MET A 94 21.60 13.57 -8.85
C MET A 94 20.83 13.49 -7.53
N THR A 95 19.77 12.69 -7.52
CA THR A 95 18.95 12.41 -6.33
C THR A 95 19.13 10.94 -5.93
N PHE A 96 19.10 10.63 -4.64
CA PHE A 96 19.19 9.23 -4.19
C PHE A 96 17.79 8.69 -3.93
N LEU A 97 17.45 7.59 -4.60
CA LEU A 97 16.17 6.89 -4.38
C LEU A 97 16.40 5.67 -3.48
N PRO A 98 15.57 5.48 -2.43
CA PRO A 98 15.60 4.27 -1.64
C PRO A 98 14.94 3.13 -2.42
N LEU A 99 15.73 2.17 -2.91
CA LEU A 99 15.25 1.02 -3.67
C LEU A 99 15.50 -0.29 -2.92
N SER A 100 14.56 -1.23 -2.99
CA SER A 100 14.70 -2.52 -2.32
C SER A 100 15.75 -3.41 -3.01
N LYS A 101 16.53 -4.18 -2.25
CA LYS A 101 17.50 -5.15 -2.81
C LYS A 101 16.83 -6.18 -3.72
N SER A 102 15.60 -6.59 -3.38
CA SER A 102 14.81 -7.52 -4.18
C SER A 102 14.50 -6.96 -5.58
N PHE A 103 14.16 -5.67 -5.68
CA PHE A 103 13.91 -5.00 -6.95
C PHE A 103 15.16 -4.97 -7.84
N LEU A 104 16.33 -4.65 -7.27
CA LEU A 104 17.60 -4.66 -8.00
C LEU A 104 18.01 -6.06 -8.48
N ARG A 105 17.63 -7.11 -7.74
CA ARG A 105 17.88 -8.49 -8.15
C ARG A 105 17.01 -8.95 -9.32
N LEU A 106 15.81 -8.38 -9.46
CA LEU A 106 14.87 -8.68 -10.56
C LEU A 106 15.32 -8.06 -11.88
N SER A 107 15.84 -6.83 -11.87
CA SER A 107 16.34 -6.14 -13.07
C SER A 107 17.65 -6.74 -13.62
N GLY A 108 18.37 -7.52 -12.81
CA GLY A 108 19.60 -8.22 -13.22
C GLY A 108 19.38 -9.58 -13.90
N ARG A 109 18.13 -10.09 -14.01
CA ARG A 109 17.86 -11.29 -14.82
C ARG A 109 17.89 -10.90 -16.29
N ASN A 110 19.06 -11.04 -16.91
CA ASN A 110 19.19 -11.00 -18.36
C ASN A 110 18.20 -12.02 -18.97
N PRO A 111 17.18 -11.60 -19.74
CA PRO A 111 16.36 -12.55 -20.47
C PRO A 111 17.23 -13.13 -21.58
N THR A 112 17.77 -14.32 -21.29
CA THR A 112 18.20 -15.36 -22.22
C THR A 112 19.03 -14.89 -23.42
N ARG A 113 20.33 -15.19 -23.34
CA ARG A 113 21.19 -15.41 -24.51
C ARG A 113 20.58 -16.59 -25.29
N LEU A 114 19.87 -16.28 -26.39
CA LEU A 114 19.54 -17.25 -27.45
C LEU A 114 20.76 -17.45 -28.35
#